data_AF-A0A7C7IN28-F1
#
_entry.id   AF-A0A7C7IN28-F1
#
_cell.length_a   1.000
_cell.length_b   1.000
_cell.length_c   1.000
_cell.angle_alpha   90.00
_cell.angle_beta   90.00
_cell.angle_gamma   90.00
#
_symmetry.space_group_name_H-M   'P 1'
#
loop_
_entity.id
_entity.type
_entity.pdbx_description
1 polymer ?
#
loop_
_entity_poly.entity_id
_entity_poly.type
_entity_poly.pdbx_seq_one_letter_code
_entity_poly.pdbx_strand_id
1 'polypeptide(L)'
;MKTKKYSEKQLEQLKRIQDDKNKDIIEKFIIDQADSKLKNKFSDKEIDFEHEKRKLFKSVELWELNNLSSKVLKEPAEHEKIFPQEFYQQIFRLNNWNYEGTISVKPWITGKFTNEIIYFRFSNEVLPFLRIINPYVIPGVRKFKHHQYLTKGSRLKLVQFINQAIELMKQSSDWYDFRQKYYDRYNVPYQVKMIIPKA
;
A
#
# COMPACT_ATOMS: atom_id res chain seq x y z
N MET A 1 -25.32 11.92 62.04
CA MET A 1 -25.50 10.47 61.76
C MET A 1 -24.22 9.74 62.15
N LYS A 2 -24.34 8.66 62.93
CA LYS A 2 -23.21 7.92 63.56
C LYS A 2 -22.31 7.28 62.50
N THR A 3 -21.00 7.55 62.53
CA THR A 3 -20.00 6.78 61.77
C THR A 3 -19.91 5.39 62.37
N LYS A 4 -20.38 4.36 61.63
CA LYS A 4 -20.32 2.96 62.06
C LYS A 4 -18.85 2.54 62.10
N LYS A 5 -18.26 2.41 63.30
CA LYS A 5 -16.87 1.96 63.48
C LYS A 5 -16.83 0.44 63.33
N TYR A 6 -16.29 -0.06 62.22
CA TYR A 6 -16.16 -1.51 61.96
C TYR A 6 -15.30 -2.18 63.03
N SER A 7 -15.65 -3.40 63.44
CA SER A 7 -14.81 -4.19 64.35
C SER A 7 -13.53 -4.65 63.65
N GLU A 8 -12.46 -4.93 64.40
CA GLU A 8 -11.18 -5.38 63.83
C GLU A 8 -11.33 -6.61 62.92
N LYS A 9 -12.17 -7.58 63.30
CA LYS A 9 -12.47 -8.75 62.47
C LYS A 9 -13.17 -8.40 61.16
N GLN A 10 -14.07 -7.41 61.17
CA GLN A 10 -14.74 -6.94 59.96
C GLN A 10 -13.77 -6.17 59.05
N LEU A 11 -12.87 -5.37 59.63
CA LEU A 11 -11.82 -4.68 58.89
C LEU A 11 -10.86 -5.68 58.22
N GLU A 12 -10.50 -6.77 58.90
CA GLU A 12 -9.65 -7.80 58.34
C GLU A 12 -10.33 -8.59 57.20
N GLN A 13 -11.62 -8.90 57.34
CA GLN A 13 -12.40 -9.54 56.28
C GLN A 13 -12.55 -8.62 55.05
N LEU A 14 -12.79 -7.32 55.27
CA LEU A 14 -12.86 -6.32 54.20
C LEU A 14 -11.52 -6.18 53.47
N LYS A 15 -10.40 -6.22 54.20
CA LYS A 15 -9.05 -6.25 53.61
C LYS A 15 -8.84 -7.48 52.73
N ARG A 16 -9.17 -8.68 53.23
CA ARG A 16 -9.06 -9.92 52.43
C ARG A 16 -9.89 -9.86 51.15
N ILE A 17 -11.15 -9.40 51.23
CA ILE A 17 -12.01 -9.22 50.06
C ILE A 17 -11.42 -8.19 49.08
N GLN A 18 -10.80 -7.12 49.58
CA GLN A 18 -10.14 -6.13 48.75
C GLN A 18 -8.88 -6.72 48.08
N ASP A 19 -8.10 -7.51 48.81
CA ASP A 19 -6.89 -8.16 48.31
C ASP A 19 -7.22 -9.20 47.24
N ASP A 20 -8.28 -9.99 47.43
CA ASP A 20 -8.79 -10.93 46.42
C ASP A 20 -9.26 -10.20 45.16
N LYS A 21 -10.02 -9.11 45.31
CA LYS A 21 -10.42 -8.27 44.17
C LYS A 21 -9.23 -7.64 43.45
N ASN A 22 -8.24 -7.16 44.21
CA ASN A 22 -7.03 -6.59 43.66
C ASN A 22 -6.26 -7.65 42.86
N LYS A 23 -6.20 -8.89 43.38
CA LYS A 23 -5.59 -10.03 42.69
C LYS A 23 -6.30 -10.35 41.37
N ASP A 24 -7.62 -10.44 41.36
CA ASP A 24 -8.41 -10.68 40.13
C ASP A 24 -8.17 -9.57 39.08
N ILE A 25 -8.10 -8.31 39.52
CA ILE A 25 -7.81 -7.17 38.65
C ILE A 25 -6.40 -7.28 38.07
N ILE A 26 -5.41 -7.67 38.88
CA ILE A 26 -4.02 -7.86 38.45
C ILE A 26 -3.94 -9.03 37.46
N GLU A 27 -4.58 -10.17 37.73
CA GLU A 27 -4.61 -11.32 36.82
C GLU A 27 -5.25 -10.95 35.49
N LYS A 28 -6.38 -10.25 35.50
CA LYS A 28 -7.04 -9.77 34.28
C LYS A 28 -6.16 -8.80 33.50
N PHE A 29 -5.49 -7.86 34.18
CA PHE A 29 -4.55 -6.93 33.54
C PHE A 29 -3.36 -7.66 32.91
N ILE A 30 -2.80 -8.68 33.58
CA ILE A 30 -1.72 -9.51 33.04
C ILE A 30 -2.19 -10.25 31.78
N ILE A 31 -3.39 -10.82 31.80
CA ILE A 31 -4.00 -11.49 30.63
C ILE A 31 -4.20 -10.49 29.49
N ASP A 32 -4.80 -9.33 29.75
CA ASP A 32 -5.03 -8.29 28.74
C ASP A 32 -3.71 -7.77 28.14
N GLN A 33 -2.66 -7.63 28.96
CA GLN A 33 -1.33 -7.28 28.49
C GLN A 33 -0.67 -8.40 27.68
N ALA A 34 -0.83 -9.67 28.08
CA ALA A 34 -0.32 -10.82 27.34
C ALA A 34 -1.01 -10.95 25.99
N ASP A 35 -2.34 -10.82 25.95
CA ASP A 35 -3.15 -10.82 24.74
C ASP A 35 -2.85 -9.62 23.85
N SER A 36 -2.60 -8.44 24.41
CA SER A 36 -2.15 -7.26 23.66
C SER A 36 -0.77 -7.47 23.02
N LYS A 37 0.17 -8.09 23.76
CA LYS A 37 1.49 -8.45 23.23
C LYS A 37 1.40 -9.55 22.17
N LEU A 38 0.51 -10.53 22.32
CA LEU A 38 0.22 -11.54 21.30
C LEU A 38 -0.41 -10.92 20.05
N LYS A 39 -1.43 -10.07 20.21
CA LYS A 39 -2.01 -9.29 19.12
C LYS A 39 -0.93 -8.53 18.37
N ASN A 40 -0.10 -7.74 19.05
CA ASN A 40 0.99 -7.00 18.39
C ASN A 40 2.07 -7.90 17.74
N LYS A 41 2.24 -9.14 18.20
CA LYS A 41 3.21 -10.11 17.65
C LYS A 41 2.69 -10.81 16.38
N PHE A 42 1.37 -10.92 16.22
CA PHE A 42 0.71 -11.55 15.06
C PHE A 42 -0.10 -10.56 14.19
N SER A 43 -0.22 -9.31 14.63
CA SER A 43 -0.85 -8.19 13.91
C SER A 43 0.18 -7.58 12.98
N ASP A 44 0.05 -7.88 11.71
CA ASP A 44 0.66 -7.05 10.67
C ASP A 44 -0.13 -5.74 10.62
N LYS A 45 0.34 -4.72 11.35
CA LYS A 45 -0.30 -3.39 11.43
C LYS A 45 -0.66 -2.80 10.06
N GLU A 46 0.15 -3.11 9.03
CA GLU A 46 -0.14 -2.71 7.65
C GLU A 46 -1.40 -3.39 7.09
N ILE A 47 -1.55 -4.69 7.32
CA ILE A 47 -2.73 -5.45 6.88
C ILE A 47 -3.97 -4.98 7.64
N ASP A 48 -3.85 -4.77 8.95
CA ASP A 48 -4.95 -4.27 9.78
C ASP A 48 -5.43 -2.88 9.33
N PHE A 49 -4.51 -1.97 9.03
CA PHE A 49 -4.82 -0.65 8.48
C PHE A 49 -5.50 -0.73 7.11
N GLU A 50 -5.05 -1.63 6.23
CA GLU A 50 -5.71 -1.86 4.93
C GLU A 50 -7.12 -2.45 5.10
N HIS A 51 -7.32 -3.33 6.09
CA HIS A 51 -8.66 -3.84 6.45
C HIS A 51 -9.59 -2.73 6.97
N GLU A 52 -9.09 -1.82 7.80
CA GLU A 52 -9.87 -0.66 8.26
C GLU A 52 -10.26 0.27 7.11
N LYS A 53 -9.31 0.62 6.24
CA LYS A 53 -9.61 1.39 5.01
C LYS A 53 -10.72 0.74 4.20
N ARG A 54 -10.71 -0.59 4.06
CA ARG A 54 -11.75 -1.34 3.34
C ARG A 54 -13.12 -1.24 4.02
N LYS A 55 -13.17 -1.33 5.35
CA LYS A 55 -14.43 -1.17 6.11
C LYS A 55 -15.02 0.22 5.87
N LEU A 56 -14.19 1.25 5.97
CA LEU A 56 -14.58 2.65 5.69
C LEU A 56 -14.98 2.84 4.22
N PHE A 57 -14.27 2.21 3.29
CA PHE A 57 -14.59 2.28 1.87
C PHE A 57 -15.96 1.66 1.55
N LYS A 58 -16.32 0.53 2.18
CA LYS A 58 -17.63 -0.09 1.96
C LYS A 58 -18.80 0.78 2.42
N SER A 59 -18.59 1.66 3.41
CA SER A 59 -19.64 2.52 3.94
C SER A 59 -19.81 3.85 3.20
N VAL A 60 -18.84 4.23 2.35
CA VAL A 60 -18.88 5.49 1.60
C VAL A 60 -18.97 5.17 0.11
N GLU A 61 -19.96 5.75 -0.59
CA GLU A 61 -20.13 5.62 -2.05
C GLU A 61 -19.05 6.41 -2.83
N LEU A 62 -17.79 5.98 -2.72
CA LEU A 62 -16.63 6.60 -3.36
C LEU A 62 -16.60 6.41 -4.89
N TRP A 63 -17.51 5.60 -5.43
CA TRP A 63 -17.62 5.28 -6.86
C TRP A 63 -18.06 6.47 -7.72
N GLU A 64 -18.74 7.45 -7.11
CA GLU A 64 -19.27 8.63 -7.80
C GLU A 64 -18.24 9.76 -7.90
N LEU A 65 -17.12 9.67 -7.19
CA LEU A 65 -16.08 10.69 -7.20
C LEU A 65 -15.33 10.72 -8.54
N ASN A 66 -15.14 11.92 -9.11
CA ASN A 66 -14.19 12.22 -10.19
C ASN A 66 -14.24 11.27 -11.40
N ASN A 67 -15.44 10.77 -11.76
CA ASN A 67 -15.66 9.84 -12.87
C ASN A 67 -14.87 8.53 -12.76
N LEU A 68 -14.60 8.05 -11.55
CA LEU A 68 -13.81 6.83 -11.35
C LEU A 68 -14.48 5.58 -11.92
N SER A 69 -15.81 5.51 -11.85
CA SER A 69 -16.64 4.46 -12.46
C SER A 69 -16.38 4.29 -13.97
N SER A 70 -16.04 5.37 -14.67
CA SER A 70 -15.69 5.31 -16.11
C SER A 70 -14.30 4.70 -16.37
N LYS A 71 -13.42 4.73 -15.36
CA LYS A 71 -12.01 4.33 -15.49
C LYS A 71 -11.70 3.00 -14.83
N VAL A 72 -12.43 2.63 -13.78
CA VAL A 72 -12.18 1.50 -12.89
C VAL A 72 -13.43 0.63 -12.73
N LEU A 73 -13.22 -0.68 -12.69
CA LEU A 73 -14.21 -1.74 -12.53
C LEU A 73 -14.36 -2.15 -11.06
N LYS A 74 -15.55 -2.63 -10.70
CA LYS A 74 -15.85 -3.24 -9.39
C LYS A 74 -15.16 -4.59 -9.20
N GLU A 75 -15.03 -5.34 -10.29
CA GLU A 75 -14.45 -6.67 -10.31
C GLU A 75 -13.26 -6.73 -11.28
N PRO A 76 -12.26 -7.58 -11.00
CA PRO A 76 -11.14 -7.74 -11.91
C PRO A 76 -11.63 -8.45 -13.17
N ALA A 77 -11.29 -7.92 -14.34
CA ALA A 77 -11.47 -8.69 -15.57
C ALA A 77 -10.40 -9.78 -15.71
N GLU A 78 -10.55 -10.57 -16.75
CA GLU A 78 -9.59 -11.59 -17.16
C GLU A 78 -8.17 -11.00 -17.33
N HIS A 79 -7.18 -11.81 -16.96
CA HIS A 79 -5.79 -11.39 -17.02
C HIS A 79 -5.30 -11.39 -18.47
N GLU A 80 -4.91 -10.22 -18.96
CA GLU A 80 -4.27 -10.04 -20.25
C GLU A 80 -2.83 -9.55 -20.05
N LYS A 81 -1.90 -10.04 -20.89
CA LYS A 81 -0.50 -9.59 -20.89
C LYS A 81 -0.39 -8.20 -21.52
N ILE A 82 -0.52 -7.15 -20.71
CA ILE A 82 -0.48 -5.75 -21.19
C ILE A 82 0.95 -5.17 -21.21
N PHE A 83 1.81 -5.61 -20.30
CA PHE A 83 3.17 -5.07 -20.21
C PHE A 83 4.12 -5.90 -21.08
N PRO A 84 4.64 -5.35 -22.19
CA PRO A 84 5.61 -6.03 -23.02
C PRO A 84 6.94 -6.17 -22.27
N GLN A 85 7.72 -7.19 -22.62
CA GLN A 85 9.04 -7.41 -22.03
C GLN A 85 9.99 -6.23 -22.29
N GLU A 86 9.85 -5.59 -23.45
CA GLU A 86 10.62 -4.41 -23.85
C GLU A 86 10.55 -3.27 -22.83
N PHE A 87 9.38 -3.05 -22.21
CA PHE A 87 9.23 -2.03 -21.16
C PHE A 87 10.23 -2.24 -20.02
N TYR A 88 10.35 -3.48 -19.55
CA TYR A 88 11.27 -3.80 -18.47
C TYR A 88 12.72 -3.86 -18.93
N GLN A 89 12.98 -4.26 -20.18
CA GLN A 89 14.33 -4.23 -20.76
C GLN A 89 14.89 -2.80 -20.80
N GLN A 90 14.06 -1.83 -21.17
CA GLN A 90 14.46 -0.42 -21.15
C GLN A 90 14.74 0.08 -19.73
N ILE A 91 13.94 -0.32 -18.74
CA ILE A 91 14.21 0.01 -17.33
C ILE A 91 15.56 -0.57 -16.89
N PHE A 92 15.83 -1.84 -17.19
CA PHE A 92 17.10 -2.48 -16.84
C PHE A 92 18.29 -1.78 -17.51
N ARG A 93 18.19 -1.50 -18.82
CA ARG A 93 19.22 -0.78 -19.57
C ARG A 93 19.54 0.57 -18.94
N LEU A 94 18.53 1.39 -18.68
CA LEU A 94 18.72 2.75 -18.15
C LEU A 94 19.26 2.78 -16.71
N ASN A 95 19.07 1.71 -15.95
CA ASN A 95 19.59 1.56 -14.60
C ASN A 95 20.91 0.75 -14.53
N ASN A 96 21.48 0.37 -15.68
CA ASN A 96 22.66 -0.49 -15.78
C ASN A 96 22.51 -1.82 -15.00
N TRP A 97 21.32 -2.41 -15.05
CA TRP A 97 21.07 -3.72 -14.45
C TRP A 97 21.29 -4.83 -15.48
N ASN A 98 22.00 -5.88 -15.07
CA ASN A 98 22.26 -7.04 -15.92
C ASN A 98 20.97 -7.84 -16.16
N TYR A 99 20.75 -8.25 -17.40
CA TYR A 99 19.73 -9.25 -17.75
C TYR A 99 20.21 -10.11 -18.92
N GLU A 100 20.02 -11.42 -18.81
CA GLU A 100 20.44 -12.41 -19.82
C GLU A 100 19.23 -12.86 -20.63
N GLY A 101 18.78 -12.00 -21.55
CA GLY A 101 17.65 -12.27 -22.44
C GLY A 101 16.28 -12.02 -21.81
N THR A 102 15.78 -12.96 -20.99
CA THR A 102 14.42 -12.90 -20.43
C THR A 102 14.38 -12.44 -18.98
N ILE A 103 13.65 -11.36 -18.72
CA ILE A 103 13.50 -10.79 -17.38
C ILE A 103 12.39 -11.55 -16.63
N SER A 104 12.77 -12.68 -16.03
CA SER A 104 11.90 -13.50 -15.16
C SER A 104 11.70 -12.84 -13.79
N VAL A 105 12.78 -12.40 -13.15
CA VAL A 105 12.78 -11.76 -11.83
C VAL A 105 13.08 -10.28 -11.98
N LYS A 106 12.34 -9.44 -11.23
CA LYS A 106 12.48 -7.98 -11.28
C LYS A 106 12.81 -7.47 -9.88
N PRO A 107 13.73 -6.51 -9.73
CA PRO A 107 13.93 -5.80 -8.48
C PRO A 107 12.62 -5.18 -8.00
N TRP A 108 12.38 -5.19 -6.68
CA TRP A 108 11.15 -4.67 -6.07
C TRP A 108 10.83 -3.23 -6.51
N ILE A 109 11.85 -2.39 -6.65
CA ILE A 109 11.74 -1.00 -7.10
C ILE A 109 11.07 -0.84 -8.48
N THR A 110 11.11 -1.87 -9.33
CA THR A 110 10.46 -1.87 -10.67
C THR A 110 8.94 -1.68 -10.56
N GLY A 111 8.33 -2.22 -9.50
CA GLY A 111 6.90 -2.01 -9.23
C GLY A 111 6.59 -0.56 -8.87
N LYS A 112 7.50 0.11 -8.14
CA LYS A 112 7.39 1.54 -7.83
C LYS A 112 7.53 2.38 -9.10
N PHE A 113 8.53 2.09 -9.95
CA PHE A 113 8.69 2.77 -11.24
C PHE A 113 7.48 2.60 -12.15
N THR A 114 6.88 1.42 -12.19
CA THR A 114 5.68 1.18 -13.00
C THR A 114 4.50 2.03 -12.50
N ASN A 115 4.33 2.17 -11.18
CA ASN A 115 3.30 3.04 -10.61
C ASN A 115 3.54 4.51 -10.97
N GLU A 116 4.77 4.99 -10.85
CA GLU A 116 5.13 6.38 -11.14
C GLU A 116 5.00 6.70 -12.63
N ILE A 117 5.51 5.86 -13.51
CA ILE A 117 5.56 6.15 -14.95
C ILE A 117 4.18 5.96 -15.59
N ILE A 118 3.43 4.94 -15.20
CA ILE A 118 2.20 4.56 -15.89
C ILE A 118 0.96 5.01 -15.12
N TYR A 119 0.86 4.67 -13.83
CA TYR A 119 -0.37 4.90 -13.09
C TYR A 119 -0.55 6.36 -12.65
N PHE A 120 0.53 7.11 -12.39
CA PHE A 120 0.43 8.55 -12.08
C PHE A 120 0.02 9.40 -13.29
N ARG A 121 0.04 8.86 -14.50
CA ARG A 121 -0.49 9.53 -15.69
C ARG A 121 -2.00 9.49 -15.81
N PHE A 122 -2.65 8.65 -15.02
CA PHE A 122 -4.08 8.78 -14.79
C PHE A 122 -4.37 9.94 -13.84
N SER A 123 -5.63 10.15 -13.48
CA SER A 123 -5.94 11.14 -12.45
C SER A 123 -5.44 10.67 -11.07
N ASN A 124 -5.09 11.63 -10.21
CA ASN A 124 -4.42 11.38 -8.92
C ASN A 124 -5.16 10.39 -8.00
N GLU A 125 -6.46 10.21 -8.23
CA GLU A 125 -7.35 9.34 -7.45
C GLU A 125 -7.34 7.88 -7.91
N VAL A 126 -6.94 7.61 -9.17
CA VAL A 126 -7.05 6.26 -9.76
C VAL A 126 -6.16 5.26 -9.04
N LEU A 127 -4.87 5.57 -8.82
CA LEU A 127 -3.97 4.63 -8.15
C LEU A 127 -4.35 4.38 -6.68
N PRO A 128 -4.62 5.41 -5.85
CA PRO A 128 -5.14 5.19 -4.50
C PRO A 128 -6.37 4.28 -4.48
N PHE A 129 -7.32 4.52 -5.38
CA PHE A 129 -8.52 3.71 -5.46
C PHE A 129 -8.23 2.27 -5.91
N LEU A 130 -7.37 2.08 -6.91
CA LEU A 130 -6.91 0.75 -7.34
C LEU A 130 -6.24 -0.02 -6.20
N ARG A 131 -5.53 0.66 -5.28
CA ARG A 131 -4.93 0.03 -4.09
C ARG A 131 -5.97 -0.40 -3.08
N ILE A 132 -7.03 0.38 -2.90
CA ILE A 132 -8.13 0.06 -1.99
C ILE A 132 -8.93 -1.15 -2.49
N ILE A 133 -9.30 -1.17 -3.77
CA ILE A 133 -10.09 -2.29 -4.33
C ILE A 133 -9.25 -3.56 -4.54
N ASN A 134 -7.94 -3.41 -4.73
CA ASN A 134 -6.99 -4.52 -4.89
C ASN A 134 -5.95 -4.49 -3.75
N PRO A 135 -6.34 -4.88 -2.53
CA PRO A 135 -5.46 -4.85 -1.37
C PRO A 135 -4.39 -5.94 -1.44
N TYR A 136 -3.40 -5.81 -0.56
CA TYR A 136 -2.43 -6.86 -0.33
C TYR A 136 -3.10 -8.08 0.32
N VAL A 137 -2.72 -9.27 -0.13
CA VAL A 137 -3.04 -10.55 0.55
C VAL A 137 -1.99 -10.83 1.62
N ILE A 138 -0.74 -10.55 1.27
CA ILE A 138 0.42 -10.49 2.16
C ILE A 138 1.25 -9.25 1.75
N PRO A 139 2.09 -8.70 2.63
CA PRO A 139 2.83 -7.48 2.35
C PRO A 139 3.57 -7.56 1.00
N GLY A 140 3.27 -6.62 0.10
CA GLY A 140 3.85 -6.57 -1.25
C GLY A 140 3.20 -7.45 -2.32
N VAL A 141 2.31 -8.38 -1.96
CA VAL A 141 1.65 -9.29 -2.91
C VAL A 141 0.15 -9.06 -2.97
N ARG A 142 -0.38 -8.85 -4.18
CA ARG A 142 -1.82 -8.69 -4.44
C ARG A 142 -2.35 -9.91 -5.18
N LYS A 143 -3.61 -10.27 -4.91
CA LYS A 143 -4.31 -11.39 -5.57
C LYS A 143 -4.39 -11.17 -7.08
N PHE A 144 -4.70 -9.94 -7.49
CA PHE A 144 -4.84 -9.55 -8.90
C PHE A 144 -3.88 -8.41 -9.24
N LYS A 145 -3.73 -8.10 -10.52
CA LYS A 145 -2.96 -6.94 -11.00
C LYS A 145 -3.87 -5.72 -11.14
N HIS A 146 -3.33 -4.52 -10.91
CA HIS A 146 -4.13 -3.29 -10.98
C HIS A 146 -4.81 -3.06 -12.34
N HIS A 147 -4.16 -3.42 -13.45
CA HIS A 147 -4.76 -3.27 -14.79
C HIS A 147 -6.02 -4.11 -15.00
N GLN A 148 -6.21 -5.20 -14.24
CA GLN A 148 -7.43 -6.03 -14.32
C GLN A 148 -8.65 -5.27 -13.81
N TYR A 149 -8.47 -4.27 -12.95
CA TYR A 149 -9.56 -3.41 -12.49
C TYR A 149 -9.78 -2.18 -13.37
N LEU A 150 -9.04 -2.00 -14.46
CA LEU A 150 -9.29 -0.87 -15.37
C LEU A 150 -10.39 -1.22 -16.38
N THR A 151 -11.21 -0.24 -16.76
CA THR A 151 -12.15 -0.38 -17.88
C THR A 151 -11.40 -0.60 -19.19
N LYS A 152 -12.07 -1.14 -20.22
CA LYS A 152 -11.45 -1.39 -21.55
C LYS A 152 -10.80 -0.12 -22.12
N GLY A 153 -11.49 1.02 -22.05
CA GLY A 153 -10.94 2.32 -22.49
C GLY A 153 -9.69 2.75 -21.70
N SER A 154 -9.69 2.56 -20.38
CA SER A 154 -8.52 2.83 -19.54
C SER A 154 -7.35 1.89 -19.82
N ARG A 155 -7.60 0.62 -20.16
CA ARG A 155 -6.54 -0.31 -20.60
C ARG A 155 -5.90 0.11 -21.91
N LEU A 156 -6.69 0.57 -22.87
CA LEU A 156 -6.15 1.11 -24.13
C LEU A 156 -5.25 2.34 -23.86
N LYS A 157 -5.67 3.25 -22.97
CA LYS A 157 -4.81 4.37 -22.52
C LYS A 157 -3.55 3.88 -21.81
N LEU A 158 -3.67 2.85 -20.97
CA LEU A 158 -2.52 2.25 -20.28
C LEU A 158 -1.48 1.72 -21.27
N VAL A 159 -1.92 1.02 -22.33
CA VAL A 159 -1.06 0.56 -23.43
C VAL A 159 -0.38 1.75 -24.12
N GLN A 160 -1.13 2.82 -24.42
CA GLN A 160 -0.56 4.04 -24.99
C GLN A 160 0.52 4.65 -24.09
N PHE A 161 0.29 4.71 -22.77
CA PHE A 161 1.26 5.24 -21.82
C PHE A 161 2.53 4.40 -21.76
N ILE A 162 2.39 3.08 -21.84
CA ILE A 162 3.53 2.15 -21.89
C ILE A 162 4.35 2.40 -23.16
N ASN A 163 3.71 2.46 -24.33
CA ASN A 163 4.42 2.65 -25.60
C ASN A 163 5.15 4.00 -25.62
N GLN A 164 4.50 5.07 -25.19
CA GLN A 164 5.10 6.40 -25.05
C GLN A 164 6.28 6.41 -24.08
N ALA A 165 6.20 5.65 -22.98
CA ALA A 165 7.32 5.50 -22.05
C ALA A 165 8.48 4.75 -22.70
N ILE A 166 8.22 3.64 -23.39
CA ILE A 166 9.23 2.87 -24.12
C ILE A 166 9.96 3.74 -25.14
N GLU A 167 9.22 4.49 -25.97
CA GLU A 167 9.78 5.39 -26.97
C GLU A 167 10.71 6.42 -26.34
N LEU A 168 10.28 7.06 -25.25
CA LEU A 168 11.12 8.05 -24.58
C LEU A 168 12.33 7.41 -23.89
N MET A 169 12.17 6.23 -23.29
CA MET A 169 13.29 5.48 -22.71
C MET A 169 14.34 5.17 -23.78
N LYS A 170 13.95 4.75 -24.99
CA LYS A 170 14.87 4.50 -26.12
C LYS A 170 15.68 5.73 -26.51
N GLN A 171 15.10 6.92 -26.40
CA GLN A 171 15.74 8.21 -26.68
C GLN A 171 16.58 8.75 -25.51
N SER A 172 16.67 8.01 -24.41
CA SER A 172 17.35 8.44 -23.19
C SER A 172 18.63 7.63 -22.95
N SER A 173 19.67 8.32 -22.48
CA SER A 173 20.98 7.72 -22.20
C SER A 173 20.98 6.95 -20.89
N ASP A 174 20.39 7.53 -19.85
CA ASP A 174 20.33 6.97 -18.50
C ASP A 174 18.96 7.22 -17.85
N TRP A 175 18.77 6.63 -16.67
CA TRP A 175 17.50 6.75 -15.94
C TRP A 175 17.14 8.19 -15.57
N TYR A 176 18.11 9.01 -15.21
CA TYR A 176 17.86 10.38 -14.77
C TYR A 176 17.42 11.26 -15.96
N ASP A 177 18.13 11.17 -17.08
CA ASP A 177 17.77 11.81 -18.36
C ASP A 177 16.36 11.42 -18.80
N PHE A 178 16.02 10.12 -18.73
CA PHE A 178 14.66 9.66 -19.01
C PHE A 178 13.64 10.34 -18.11
N ARG A 179 13.86 10.35 -16.79
CA ARG A 179 12.89 10.92 -15.83
C ARG A 179 12.70 12.42 -16.01
N GLN A 180 13.76 13.16 -16.36
CA GLN A 180 13.68 14.58 -16.68
C GLN A 180 12.83 14.81 -17.94
N LYS A 181 13.15 14.15 -19.05
CA LYS A 181 12.37 14.23 -20.30
C LYS A 181 10.90 13.81 -20.09
N TYR A 182 10.68 12.81 -19.24
CA TYR A 182 9.34 12.31 -18.94
C TYR A 182 8.51 13.32 -18.15
N TYR A 183 9.13 14.02 -17.20
CA TYR A 183 8.51 15.14 -16.49
C TYR A 183 8.18 16.28 -17.45
N ASP A 184 9.13 16.71 -18.28
CA ASP A 184 8.92 17.82 -19.21
C ASP A 184 7.76 17.57 -20.18
N ARG A 185 7.57 16.31 -20.60
CA ARG A 185 6.53 15.94 -21.57
C ARG A 185 5.17 15.62 -20.94
N TYR A 186 5.15 14.96 -19.77
CA TYR A 186 3.92 14.41 -19.20
C TYR A 186 3.61 14.91 -17.79
N ASN A 187 4.44 15.80 -17.23
CA ASN A 187 4.33 16.36 -15.89
C ASN A 187 4.26 15.28 -14.79
N VAL A 188 5.02 14.20 -14.95
CA VAL A 188 5.08 13.10 -13.98
C VAL A 188 6.24 13.33 -13.02
N PRO A 189 5.98 13.46 -11.70
CA PRO A 189 7.01 13.80 -10.74
C PRO A 189 8.06 12.70 -10.60
N TYR A 190 9.29 13.10 -10.28
CA TYR A 190 10.40 12.20 -10.02
C TYR A 190 11.34 12.75 -8.96
N GLN A 191 12.14 11.88 -8.38
CA GLN A 191 13.15 12.27 -7.41
C GLN A 191 14.35 12.89 -8.13
N VAL A 192 14.61 14.17 -7.86
CA VAL A 192 15.77 14.90 -8.36
C VAL A 192 17.04 14.37 -7.70
N LYS A 193 18.12 14.25 -8.47
CA LYS A 193 19.43 13.82 -7.96
C LYS A 193 20.01 14.97 -7.15
N MET A 194 20.21 14.76 -5.85
CA MET A 194 20.89 15.76 -5.02
C MET A 194 22.35 15.83 -5.42
N ILE A 195 22.76 16.95 -6.03
CA ILE A 195 24.17 17.27 -6.23
C ILE A 195 24.65 17.87 -4.92
N ILE A 196 25.29 17.07 -4.08
CA ILE A 196 25.99 17.58 -2.91
C ILE A 196 27.30 18.19 -3.44
N PRO A 197 27.52 19.51 -3.32
CA PRO A 197 28.80 20.11 -3.69
C PRO A 197 29.88 19.43 -2.86
N LYS A 198 30.95 18.94 -3.51
CA LYS A 198 32.14 18.53 -2.77
C LYS A 198 32.71 19.79 -2.12
N ALA A 199 32.83 19.77 -0.80
CA ALA A 199 33.53 20.79 -0.02
C ALA A 199 35.02 20.82 -0.39
#